data_AF-A0A428WBZ5-F1
#
_entry.id   AF-A0A428WBZ5-F1
#
_cell.length_a   1.000
_cell.length_b   1.000
_cell.length_c   1.000
_cell.angle_alpha   90.00
_cell.angle_beta   90.00
_cell.angle_gamma   90.00
#
_symmetry.space_group_name_H-M   'P 1'
#
loop_
_entity.id
_entity.type
_entity.pdbx_description
1 polymer ?
#
loop_
_entity_poly.entity_id
_entity_poly.type
_entity_poly.pdbx_seq_one_letter_code
_entity_poly.pdbx_strand_id
1 'polypeptide(L)'
;MLDTALRKALAGAARFLPQLTQRAEAALVADHQPITGTGNLYGNGGARFWLNVAVAPNHSPETLDPPAFVDAANGLAAVFFEDAPFHADYSGNLEVRLVEGAPTENSSWGDAHTLRIFPSGLVMLQWVLRATPLPDGQPGFELSLDEIVTVLRRAYALAHSPQFAATHRRRRWVRHRFDWRMGLSPSISDTQGPAFWRRLSSAAPLPERVPTRQNPHCPFDGYAAAAMRDRKVTDSLEDTFRPALQELFTSSGFSGRISQAVAATLTEPAAARSLGTPTREITAG
;
A
#
# COMPACT_ATOMS: atom_id res chain seq x y z
N MET A 1 -39.93 -14.48 42.32
CA MET A 1 -40.49 -13.72 41.18
C MET A 1 -39.46 -12.81 40.49
N LEU A 2 -38.51 -12.19 41.20
CA LEU A 2 -37.46 -11.35 40.60
C LEU A 2 -36.52 -12.09 39.61
N ASP A 3 -36.14 -13.33 39.92
CA ASP A 3 -35.20 -14.13 39.11
C ASP A 3 -35.77 -14.49 37.73
N THR A 4 -37.09 -14.65 37.62
CA THR A 4 -37.79 -14.95 36.36
C THR A 4 -37.90 -13.72 35.46
N ALA A 5 -38.03 -12.53 36.04
CA ALA A 5 -38.07 -11.27 35.30
C ALA A 5 -36.67 -10.88 34.77
N LEU A 6 -35.62 -11.09 35.58
CA LEU A 6 -34.24 -10.83 35.18
C LEU A 6 -33.79 -11.77 34.03
N ARG A 7 -34.14 -13.06 34.11
CA ARG A 7 -33.87 -14.03 33.04
C ARG A 7 -34.63 -13.72 31.75
N LYS A 8 -35.88 -13.24 31.83
CA LYS A 8 -36.63 -12.79 30.65
C LYS A 8 -36.04 -11.53 30.02
N ALA A 9 -35.57 -10.59 30.83
CA ALA A 9 -34.89 -9.39 30.35
C ALA A 9 -33.55 -9.73 29.68
N LEU A 10 -32.74 -10.61 30.29
CA LEU A 10 -31.48 -11.09 29.74
C LEU A 10 -31.67 -11.93 28.46
N ALA A 11 -32.68 -12.79 28.40
CA ALA A 11 -33.02 -13.56 27.21
C ALA A 11 -33.56 -12.67 26.07
N GLY A 12 -34.31 -11.61 26.40
CA GLY A 12 -34.75 -10.59 25.46
C GLY A 12 -33.55 -9.82 24.87
N ALA A 13 -32.64 -9.34 25.72
CA ALA A 13 -31.42 -8.67 25.29
C ALA A 13 -30.52 -9.59 24.44
N ALA A 14 -30.38 -10.87 24.84
CA ALA A 14 -29.59 -11.85 24.11
C ALA A 14 -30.11 -12.16 22.70
N ARG A 15 -31.40 -11.95 22.42
CA ARG A 15 -31.97 -12.09 21.07
C ARG A 15 -31.62 -10.93 20.14
N PHE A 16 -31.34 -9.75 20.69
CA PHE A 16 -30.95 -8.57 19.91
C PHE A 16 -29.44 -8.42 19.78
N LEU A 17 -28.64 -9.08 20.63
CA LEU A 17 -27.18 -9.08 20.52
C LEU A 17 -26.67 -9.51 19.14
N PRO A 18 -27.15 -10.61 18.50
CA PRO A 18 -26.69 -11.02 17.17
C PRO A 18 -27.03 -10.01 16.07
N GLN A 19 -28.18 -9.33 16.19
CA GLN A 19 -28.61 -8.31 15.22
C GLN A 19 -27.87 -6.98 15.43
N LEU A 20 -27.51 -6.65 16.68
CA LEU A 20 -26.67 -5.51 16.99
C LEU A 20 -25.22 -5.75 16.59
N THR A 21 -24.68 -6.96 16.77
CA THR A 21 -23.36 -7.33 16.26
C THR A 21 -23.36 -7.40 14.74
N GLN A 22 -24.37 -7.98 14.09
CA GLN A 22 -24.47 -7.95 12.62
C GLN A 22 -24.68 -6.55 12.06
N ARG A 23 -25.43 -5.66 12.74
CA ARG A 23 -25.57 -4.26 12.31
C ARG A 23 -24.33 -3.44 12.62
N ALA A 24 -23.62 -3.73 13.70
CA ALA A 24 -22.33 -3.13 13.99
C ALA A 24 -21.27 -3.62 13.01
N GLU A 25 -21.23 -4.92 12.69
CA GLU A 25 -20.37 -5.53 11.67
C GLU A 25 -20.73 -5.04 10.29
N ALA A 26 -22.02 -4.96 9.92
CA ALA A 26 -22.46 -4.40 8.64
C ALA A 26 -22.23 -2.90 8.56
N ALA A 27 -22.32 -2.14 9.66
CA ALA A 27 -21.92 -0.74 9.69
C ALA A 27 -20.38 -0.61 9.60
N LEU A 28 -19.62 -1.49 10.26
CA LEU A 28 -18.16 -1.53 10.17
C LEU A 28 -17.67 -1.93 8.76
N VAL A 29 -18.37 -2.83 8.08
CA VAL A 29 -18.11 -3.32 6.72
C VAL A 29 -18.69 -2.41 5.63
N ALA A 30 -19.73 -1.63 5.92
CA ALA A 30 -20.26 -0.62 5.00
C ALA A 30 -19.54 0.72 5.14
N ASP A 31 -19.00 1.02 6.31
CA ASP A 31 -18.21 2.21 6.54
C ASP A 31 -16.85 2.02 5.85
N HIS A 32 -16.13 0.94 6.13
CA HIS A 32 -14.91 0.61 5.40
C HIS A 32 -15.25 0.03 4.04
N GLN A 33 -14.76 0.61 2.94
CA GLN A 33 -14.24 -0.31 1.94
C GLN A 33 -13.12 -1.03 2.68
N PRO A 34 -13.27 -2.32 3.06
CA PRO A 34 -12.14 -3.00 3.62
C PRO A 34 -11.01 -2.76 2.61
N ILE A 35 -9.79 -2.65 3.10
CA ILE A 35 -8.65 -2.97 2.25
C ILE A 35 -8.73 -4.50 1.99
N THR A 36 -9.89 -5.02 1.53
CA THR A 36 -9.96 -6.17 0.64
C THR A 36 -9.06 -5.84 -0.52
N GLY A 37 -8.54 -6.88 -1.17
CA GLY A 37 -7.72 -6.78 -2.39
C GLY A 37 -8.48 -6.06 -3.52
N THR A 38 -8.76 -4.79 -3.31
CA THR A 38 -9.37 -3.80 -4.18
C THR A 38 -8.50 -3.78 -5.41
N GLY A 39 -9.12 -4.22 -6.50
CA GLY A 39 -8.59 -4.27 -7.86
C GLY A 39 -7.07 -4.37 -7.95
N ASN A 40 -6.55 -5.59 -8.11
CA ASN A 40 -5.22 -5.80 -8.65
C ASN A 40 -4.05 -5.19 -7.85
N LEU A 41 -3.80 -5.68 -6.63
CA LEU A 41 -2.39 -5.83 -6.20
C LEU A 41 -1.61 -6.74 -7.18
N TYR A 42 -2.34 -7.53 -8.00
CA TYR A 42 -1.85 -8.55 -8.93
C TYR A 42 -2.01 -8.26 -10.42
N GLY A 43 -2.95 -7.42 -10.83
CA GLY A 43 -3.23 -7.25 -12.24
C GLY A 43 -2.75 -5.89 -12.73
N ASN A 44 -1.51 -5.89 -13.16
CA ASN A 44 -1.30 -5.78 -14.58
C ASN A 44 -0.20 -6.79 -14.89
N GLY A 45 -0.48 -7.78 -15.75
CA GLY A 45 0.56 -8.42 -16.57
C GLY A 45 1.13 -7.38 -17.54
N GLY A 46 1.66 -6.29 -16.97
CA GLY A 46 2.16 -5.12 -17.66
C GLY A 46 3.67 -5.18 -17.73
N ALA A 47 4.26 -4.24 -18.45
CA ALA A 47 5.69 -4.17 -18.70
C ALA A 47 6.53 -3.65 -17.50
N ARG A 48 5.96 -3.56 -16.29
CA ARG A 48 6.55 -2.85 -15.14
C ARG A 48 6.34 -3.56 -13.82
N PHE A 49 7.36 -3.49 -12.96
CA PHE A 49 7.26 -3.91 -11.57
C PHE A 49 6.62 -2.78 -10.76
N TRP A 50 5.66 -3.14 -9.92
CA TRP A 50 4.87 -2.21 -9.11
C TRP A 50 5.02 -2.51 -7.63
N LEU A 51 5.31 -1.47 -6.87
CA LEU A 51 5.07 -1.44 -5.44
C LEU A 51 3.69 -0.83 -5.19
N ASN A 52 2.82 -1.58 -4.53
CA ASN A 52 1.52 -1.11 -4.11
C ASN A 52 1.53 -0.91 -2.59
N VAL A 53 1.12 0.27 -2.13
CA VAL A 53 0.98 0.59 -0.71
C VAL A 53 -0.41 1.17 -0.49
N ALA A 54 -1.18 0.62 0.43
CA ALA A 54 -2.48 1.14 0.78
C ALA A 54 -2.54 1.48 2.26
N VAL A 55 -3.22 2.57 2.58
CA VAL A 55 -3.51 2.99 3.95
C VAL A 55 -4.94 3.48 4.06
N ALA A 56 -5.64 3.06 5.11
CA ALA A 56 -6.96 3.56 5.45
C ALA A 56 -7.08 3.74 6.97
N PRO A 57 -7.85 4.72 7.47
CA PRO A 57 -8.19 4.79 8.89
C PRO A 57 -9.00 3.56 9.29
N ASN A 58 -8.64 2.73 10.28
CA ASN A 58 -9.28 1.41 10.60
C ASN A 58 -10.81 1.47 10.89
N HIS A 59 -11.35 2.66 11.15
CA HIS A 59 -12.80 2.86 11.10
C HIS A 59 -13.09 3.98 10.14
N SER A 60 -14.10 3.77 9.32
CA SER A 60 -14.28 4.69 8.23
C SER A 60 -14.91 6.01 8.70
N PRO A 61 -14.31 7.10 8.25
CA PRO A 61 -14.72 8.44 8.58
C PRO A 61 -16.03 8.79 7.87
N GLU A 62 -16.65 9.89 8.29
CA GLU A 62 -17.74 10.46 7.50
C GLU A 62 -17.17 11.06 6.21
N THR A 63 -17.83 10.78 5.08
CA THR A 63 -17.39 11.23 3.75
C THR A 63 -17.59 12.74 3.61
N LEU A 64 -16.69 13.40 2.87
CA LEU A 64 -16.86 14.79 2.48
C LEU A 64 -17.86 14.92 1.32
N ASP A 65 -18.41 16.12 1.17
CA ASP A 65 -19.15 16.47 -0.05
C ASP A 65 -18.20 16.38 -1.26
N PRO A 66 -18.66 15.91 -2.44
CA PRO A 66 -17.77 15.56 -3.55
C PRO A 66 -16.78 16.68 -3.97
N PRO A 67 -17.16 17.96 -4.06
CA PRO A 67 -16.19 19.03 -4.39
C PRO A 67 -15.11 19.18 -3.33
N ALA A 68 -15.47 19.19 -2.04
CA ALA A 68 -14.53 19.29 -0.94
C ALA A 68 -13.61 18.07 -0.85
N PHE A 69 -14.12 16.89 -1.20
CA PHE A 69 -13.32 15.68 -1.32
C PHE A 69 -12.28 15.79 -2.43
N VAL A 70 -12.67 16.25 -3.62
CA VAL A 70 -11.75 16.45 -4.75
C VAL A 70 -10.65 17.45 -4.40
N ASP A 71 -10.99 18.57 -3.77
CA ASP A 71 -10.01 19.57 -3.34
C ASP A 71 -9.04 18.99 -2.30
N ALA A 72 -9.54 18.26 -1.30
CA ALA A 72 -8.70 17.61 -0.29
C ALA A 72 -7.79 16.53 -0.90
N ALA A 73 -8.29 15.76 -1.87
CA ALA A 73 -7.52 14.75 -2.58
C ALA A 73 -6.35 15.36 -3.37
N ASN A 74 -6.58 16.48 -4.06
CA ASN A 74 -5.53 17.22 -4.75
C ASN A 74 -4.48 17.78 -3.78
N GLY A 75 -4.93 18.32 -2.64
CA GLY A 75 -4.03 18.79 -1.58
C GLY A 75 -3.16 17.67 -1.00
N LEU A 76 -3.71 16.46 -0.86
CA LEU A 76 -2.95 15.30 -0.41
C LEU A 76 -1.91 14.85 -1.45
N ALA A 77 -2.25 14.85 -2.74
CA ALA A 77 -1.31 14.49 -3.79
C ALA A 77 -0.15 15.48 -3.92
N ALA A 78 -0.40 16.78 -3.72
CA ALA A 78 0.68 17.78 -3.69
C ALA A 78 1.70 17.49 -2.57
N VAL A 79 1.27 16.95 -1.42
CA VAL A 79 2.19 16.50 -0.36
C VAL A 79 2.98 15.28 -0.79
N PHE A 80 2.35 14.34 -1.51
CA PHE A 80 2.99 13.09 -1.91
C PHE A 80 3.99 13.26 -3.07
N PHE A 81 3.60 14.00 -4.10
CA PHE A 81 4.43 14.25 -5.28
C PHE A 81 5.43 15.40 -5.08
N GLU A 82 5.29 16.18 -4.00
CA GLU A 82 6.15 17.32 -3.68
C GLU A 82 6.22 18.29 -4.87
N ASP A 83 7.37 18.38 -5.53
CA ASP A 83 7.60 19.27 -6.68
C ASP A 83 7.31 18.60 -8.03
N ALA A 84 7.01 17.29 -8.06
CA ALA A 84 6.72 16.59 -9.30
C ALA A 84 5.35 16.99 -9.85
N PRO A 85 5.23 17.29 -11.16
CA PRO A 85 3.95 17.60 -11.76
C PRO A 85 3.04 16.37 -11.68
N PHE A 86 1.75 16.59 -11.47
CA PHE A 86 0.73 15.53 -11.51
C PHE A 86 -0.57 16.11 -12.08
N HIS A 87 -1.47 15.23 -12.51
CA HIS A 87 -2.80 15.60 -12.97
C HIS A 87 -3.85 14.58 -12.51
N ALA A 88 -5.10 15.02 -12.43
CA ALA A 88 -6.22 14.14 -12.20
C ALA A 88 -6.65 13.48 -13.52
N ASP A 89 -6.51 12.17 -13.60
CA ASP A 89 -7.00 11.34 -14.71
C ASP A 89 -8.49 11.02 -14.50
N TYR A 90 -8.89 10.78 -13.25
CA TYR A 90 -10.28 10.62 -12.89
C TYR A 90 -10.61 11.41 -11.62
N SER A 91 -11.75 12.08 -11.63
CA SER A 91 -12.31 12.76 -10.46
C SER A 91 -13.81 12.51 -10.42
N GLY A 92 -14.24 11.67 -9.47
CA GLY A 92 -15.63 11.31 -9.29
C GLY A 92 -16.02 11.25 -7.82
N ASN A 93 -17.28 10.89 -7.60
CA ASN A 93 -17.83 10.70 -6.26
C ASN A 93 -17.34 9.42 -5.56
N LEU A 94 -16.69 8.51 -6.28
CA LEU A 94 -16.20 7.23 -5.75
C LEU A 94 -14.69 7.20 -5.54
N GLU A 95 -13.93 7.94 -6.34
CA GLU A 95 -12.48 8.06 -6.21
C GLU A 95 -11.97 9.32 -6.92
N VAL A 96 -10.77 9.74 -6.53
CA VAL A 96 -9.92 10.66 -7.28
C VAL A 96 -8.63 9.92 -7.60
N ARG A 97 -8.31 9.78 -8.90
CA ARG A 97 -7.10 9.13 -9.41
C ARG A 97 -6.16 10.17 -9.98
N LEU A 98 -5.00 10.27 -9.37
CA LEU A 98 -3.96 11.24 -9.67
C LEU A 98 -2.76 10.49 -10.24
N VAL A 99 -2.17 11.04 -11.29
CA VAL A 99 -1.09 10.42 -12.06
C VAL A 99 0.08 11.39 -12.12
N GLU A 100 1.27 10.91 -11.79
CA GLU A 100 2.50 11.70 -11.93
C GLU A 100 2.81 11.98 -13.41
N GLY A 101 3.26 13.20 -13.69
CA GLY A 101 3.59 13.69 -15.01
C GLY A 101 2.58 14.69 -15.57
N ALA A 102 2.96 15.32 -16.67
CA ALA A 102 2.05 16.16 -17.44
C ALA A 102 1.00 15.29 -18.17
N PRO A 103 -0.22 15.80 -18.37
CA PRO A 103 -1.20 15.13 -19.22
C PRO A 103 -0.63 15.04 -20.64
N THR A 104 -0.47 13.83 -21.17
CA THR A 104 -0.04 13.61 -22.56
C THR A 104 -1.11 12.81 -23.30
N GLU A 105 -1.36 13.14 -24.56
CA GLU A 105 -2.39 12.48 -25.38
C GLU A 105 -2.12 10.96 -25.59
N ASN A 106 -0.90 10.49 -25.30
CA ASN A 106 -0.44 9.12 -25.56
C ASN A 106 0.23 8.44 -24.34
N SER A 107 0.01 8.91 -23.11
CA SER A 107 0.59 8.23 -21.94
C SER A 107 0.00 6.82 -21.79
N SER A 108 0.84 5.80 -22.03
CA SER A 108 0.57 4.46 -21.54
C SER A 108 0.45 4.51 -20.02
N TRP A 109 -0.77 4.45 -19.51
CA TRP A 109 -1.12 4.48 -18.08
C TRP A 109 -0.28 3.53 -17.21
N GLY A 110 0.27 2.47 -17.82
CA GLY A 110 1.13 1.50 -17.17
C GLY A 110 2.56 1.95 -16.86
N ASP A 111 2.95 3.20 -17.16
CA ASP A 111 4.30 3.70 -16.90
C ASP A 111 4.38 4.78 -15.80
N ALA A 112 3.25 5.27 -15.30
CA ALA A 112 3.22 6.39 -14.37
C ALA A 112 2.92 5.94 -12.93
N HIS A 113 3.47 6.67 -11.96
CA HIS A 113 3.10 6.51 -10.57
C HIS A 113 1.68 7.04 -10.36
N THR A 114 0.83 6.30 -9.64
CA THR A 114 -0.57 6.68 -9.42
C THR A 114 -0.93 6.71 -7.95
N LEU A 115 -1.76 7.68 -7.59
CA LEU A 115 -2.36 7.82 -6.28
C LEU A 115 -3.88 7.79 -6.44
N ARG A 116 -4.55 6.83 -5.81
CA ARG A 116 -6.01 6.71 -5.79
C ARG A 116 -6.50 7.01 -4.40
N ILE A 117 -7.36 8.00 -4.29
CA ILE A 117 -7.91 8.46 -3.02
C ILE A 117 -9.41 8.21 -3.07
N PHE A 118 -9.95 7.60 -2.02
CA PHE A 118 -11.37 7.26 -1.91
C PHE A 118 -12.03 8.11 -0.81
N PRO A 119 -13.34 8.40 -0.93
CA PRO A 119 -14.08 9.14 0.09
C PRO A 119 -14.07 8.50 1.49
N SER A 120 -13.79 7.19 1.57
CA SER A 120 -13.59 6.45 2.83
C SER A 120 -12.27 6.77 3.53
N GLY A 121 -11.42 7.64 2.97
CA GLY A 121 -10.07 7.90 3.47
C GLY A 121 -9.06 6.80 3.13
N LEU A 122 -9.44 5.79 2.33
CA LEU A 122 -8.50 4.87 1.71
C LEU A 122 -7.65 5.63 0.69
N VAL A 123 -6.34 5.47 0.81
CA VAL A 123 -5.35 5.94 -0.16
C VAL A 123 -4.57 4.74 -0.65
N MET A 124 -4.57 4.53 -1.96
CA MET A 124 -3.79 3.50 -2.63
C MET A 124 -2.73 4.17 -3.50
N LEU A 125 -1.48 3.87 -3.19
CA LEU A 125 -0.32 4.23 -3.98
C LEU A 125 0.07 3.04 -4.85
N GLN A 126 0.30 3.30 -6.13
CA GLN A 126 0.90 2.37 -7.07
C GLN A 126 2.14 3.02 -7.68
N TRP A 127 3.31 2.50 -7.34
CA TRP A 127 4.62 3.05 -7.68
C TRP A 127 5.37 2.13 -8.66
N VAL A 128 5.82 2.68 -9.79
CA VAL A 128 6.65 1.92 -10.75
C VAL A 128 8.06 1.86 -10.21
N LEU A 129 8.58 0.65 -9.99
CA LEU A 129 9.95 0.46 -9.53
C LEU A 129 10.93 0.46 -10.68
N ARG A 130 12.13 1.01 -10.43
CA ARG A 130 13.25 0.84 -11.33
C ARG A 130 13.72 -0.62 -11.29
N ALA A 131 13.89 -1.19 -12.48
CA ALA A 131 14.35 -2.56 -12.66
C ALA A 131 15.55 -2.57 -13.59
N THR A 132 16.64 -3.20 -13.12
CA THR A 132 17.86 -3.38 -13.93
C THR A 132 17.94 -4.84 -14.37
N PRO A 133 18.09 -5.14 -15.67
CA PRO A 133 18.34 -6.50 -16.11
C PRO A 133 19.56 -7.10 -15.40
N LEU A 134 19.51 -8.38 -15.04
CA LEU A 134 20.68 -9.04 -14.48
C LEU A 134 21.80 -9.18 -15.53
N PRO A 135 23.08 -9.23 -15.10
CA PRO A 135 24.21 -9.38 -16.01
C PRO A 135 24.11 -10.62 -16.91
N ASP A 136 24.77 -10.52 -18.08
CA ASP A 136 24.70 -11.47 -19.20
C ASP A 136 24.59 -12.95 -18.77
N GLY A 137 23.52 -13.59 -19.24
CA GLY A 137 23.23 -15.01 -19.02
C GLY A 137 22.35 -15.33 -17.81
N GLN A 138 21.99 -14.36 -16.97
CA GLN A 138 21.05 -14.57 -15.86
C GLN A 138 19.64 -14.06 -16.19
N PRO A 139 18.61 -14.92 -16.19
CA PRO A 139 17.25 -14.48 -16.44
C PRO A 139 16.69 -13.69 -15.25
N GLY A 140 16.15 -12.50 -15.52
CA GLY A 140 15.39 -11.70 -14.57
C GLY A 140 16.00 -10.33 -14.27
N PHE A 141 15.47 -9.69 -13.24
CA PHE A 141 15.76 -8.29 -12.90
C PHE A 141 16.25 -8.11 -11.46
N GLU A 142 17.00 -7.04 -11.23
CA GLU A 142 17.28 -6.50 -9.89
C GLU A 142 16.38 -5.29 -9.62
N LEU A 143 15.80 -5.25 -8.42
CA LEU A 143 15.02 -4.11 -7.92
C LEU A 143 15.75 -3.41 -6.77
N SER A 144 15.53 -2.10 -6.62
CA SER A 144 16.10 -1.32 -5.50
C SER A 144 15.23 -1.42 -4.25
N LEU A 145 15.75 -2.00 -3.18
CA LEU A 145 15.11 -1.99 -1.86
C LEU A 145 15.09 -0.58 -1.27
N ASP A 146 16.12 0.22 -1.54
CA ASP A 146 16.20 1.61 -1.06
C ASP A 146 15.07 2.47 -1.66
N GLU A 147 14.72 2.22 -2.92
CA GLU A 147 13.57 2.84 -3.58
C GLU A 147 12.27 2.42 -2.88
N ILE A 148 12.08 1.11 -2.66
CA ILE A 148 10.91 0.58 -1.95
C ILE A 148 10.76 1.28 -0.59
N VAL A 149 11.83 1.35 0.20
CA VAL A 149 11.81 1.96 1.54
C VAL A 149 11.56 3.47 1.48
N THR A 150 12.10 4.16 0.48
CA THR A 150 11.80 5.59 0.25
C THR A 150 10.31 5.80 0.03
N VAL A 151 9.68 4.94 -0.77
CA VAL A 151 8.24 4.99 -1.01
C VAL A 151 7.44 4.68 0.26
N LEU A 152 7.85 3.68 1.05
CA LEU A 152 7.22 3.39 2.35
C LEU A 152 7.33 4.57 3.32
N ARG A 153 8.48 5.25 3.37
CA ARG A 153 8.67 6.47 4.18
C ARG A 153 7.72 7.57 3.74
N ARG A 154 7.57 7.81 2.43
CA ARG A 154 6.64 8.80 1.87
C ARG A 154 5.20 8.47 2.20
N ALA A 155 4.77 7.22 1.99
CA ALA A 155 3.42 6.77 2.33
C ALA A 155 3.13 6.91 3.83
N TYR A 156 4.10 6.56 4.69
CA TYR A 156 4.00 6.76 6.14
C TYR A 156 3.85 8.23 6.51
N ALA A 157 4.73 9.10 6.00
CA ALA A 157 4.66 10.53 6.26
C ALA A 157 3.32 11.13 5.77
N LEU A 158 2.85 10.69 4.60
CA LEU A 158 1.56 11.07 4.03
C LEU A 158 0.41 10.74 4.98
N ALA A 159 0.33 9.50 5.48
CA ALA A 159 -0.75 9.09 6.39
C ALA A 159 -0.77 9.85 7.73
N HIS A 160 0.38 10.39 8.15
CA HIS A 160 0.52 11.20 9.37
C HIS A 160 0.39 12.70 9.10
N SER A 161 0.18 13.10 7.85
CA SER A 161 0.02 14.50 7.46
C SER A 161 -1.37 15.05 7.84
N PRO A 162 -1.48 16.36 8.12
CA PRO A 162 -2.78 17.04 8.26
C PRO A 162 -3.66 16.89 7.01
N GLN A 163 -3.05 16.82 5.81
CA GLN A 163 -3.75 16.66 4.54
C GLN A 163 -4.45 15.30 4.45
N PHE A 164 -3.83 14.24 4.97
CA PHE A 164 -4.50 12.94 5.02
C PHE A 164 -5.72 12.98 5.93
N ALA A 165 -5.61 13.64 7.08
CA ALA A 165 -6.75 13.83 7.97
C ALA A 165 -7.83 14.77 7.37
N ALA A 166 -7.48 15.58 6.36
CA ALA A 166 -8.40 16.49 5.68
C ALA A 166 -9.20 15.81 4.56
N THR A 167 -8.83 14.61 4.10
CA THR A 167 -9.60 13.88 3.07
C THR A 167 -10.92 13.31 3.60
N HIS A 168 -11.16 13.40 4.91
CA HIS A 168 -12.28 12.77 5.55
C HIS A 168 -12.68 13.40 6.89
N ARG A 169 -13.93 13.22 7.32
CA ARG A 169 -14.42 13.76 8.60
C ARG A 169 -14.21 12.78 9.76
N ARG A 170 -13.57 13.27 10.81
CA ARG A 170 -13.34 12.49 12.04
C ARG A 170 -14.64 12.21 12.77
N ARG A 171 -14.92 10.93 13.06
CA ARG A 171 -15.92 10.55 14.05
C ARG A 171 -15.33 10.72 15.46
N ARG A 172 -15.95 11.54 16.31
CA ARG A 172 -15.44 11.93 17.64
C ARG A 172 -15.14 10.78 18.61
N TRP A 173 -15.74 9.61 18.40
CA TRP A 173 -15.68 8.47 19.33
C TRP A 173 -14.75 7.34 18.89
N VAL A 174 -14.05 7.52 17.77
CA VAL A 174 -13.27 6.48 17.12
C VAL A 174 -11.79 6.62 17.45
N ARG A 175 -11.16 5.50 17.84
CA ARG A 175 -9.70 5.46 18.06
C ARG A 175 -8.98 5.68 16.74
N HIS A 176 -8.05 6.62 16.72
CA HIS A 176 -7.20 6.88 15.55
C HIS A 176 -6.23 5.72 15.35
N ARG A 177 -6.46 4.93 14.31
CA ARG A 177 -5.66 3.77 13.91
C ARG A 177 -5.69 3.62 12.40
N PHE A 178 -4.69 2.94 11.85
CA PHE A 178 -4.53 2.73 10.43
C PHE A 178 -4.46 1.24 10.10
N ASP A 179 -5.14 0.86 9.04
CA ASP A 179 -4.89 -0.37 8.32
C ASP A 179 -3.93 -0.09 7.18
N TRP A 180 -2.88 -0.91 7.08
CA TRP A 180 -1.88 -0.82 6.03
C TRP A 180 -1.87 -2.10 5.18
N ARG A 181 -1.56 -1.97 3.89
CA ARG A 181 -1.19 -3.09 3.02
C ARG A 181 0.03 -2.72 2.18
N MET A 182 0.85 -3.72 1.88
CA MET A 182 2.00 -3.59 1.00
C MET A 182 2.05 -4.81 0.09
N GLY A 183 2.20 -4.59 -1.21
CA GLY A 183 2.39 -5.65 -2.20
C GLY A 183 3.46 -5.27 -3.21
N LEU A 184 4.19 -6.25 -3.71
CA LEU A 184 5.20 -6.07 -4.75
C LEU A 184 4.92 -7.06 -5.87
N SER A 185 4.74 -6.58 -7.10
CA SER A 185 4.55 -7.45 -8.26
C SER A 185 5.70 -8.47 -8.35
N PRO A 186 5.42 -9.78 -8.44
CA PRO A 186 6.46 -10.81 -8.51
C PRO A 186 7.13 -10.85 -9.90
N SER A 187 6.40 -10.46 -10.94
CA SER A 187 6.81 -10.54 -12.34
C SER A 187 6.21 -9.42 -13.18
N ILE A 188 6.81 -9.17 -14.32
CA ILE A 188 6.27 -8.40 -15.44
C ILE A 188 5.95 -9.33 -16.61
N SER A 189 5.10 -8.88 -17.53
CA SER A 189 4.94 -9.56 -18.82
C SER A 189 5.89 -8.94 -19.84
N ASP A 190 6.74 -9.75 -20.45
CA ASP A 190 7.55 -9.40 -21.62
C ASP A 190 7.08 -10.20 -22.85
N THR A 191 7.77 -10.04 -23.99
CA THR A 191 7.44 -10.73 -25.24
C THR A 191 7.72 -12.25 -25.20
N GLN A 192 8.44 -12.74 -24.21
CA GLN A 192 8.80 -14.16 -24.01
C GLN A 192 8.02 -14.82 -22.86
N GLY A 193 7.23 -14.05 -22.11
CA GLY A 193 6.36 -14.53 -21.03
C GLY A 193 6.57 -13.74 -19.73
N PRO A 194 6.34 -14.37 -18.57
CA PRO A 194 6.54 -13.70 -17.29
C PRO A 194 8.03 -13.61 -16.94
N ALA A 195 8.54 -12.40 -16.75
CA ALA A 195 9.88 -12.17 -16.25
C ALA A 195 9.87 -11.71 -14.79
N PHE A 196 10.65 -12.39 -13.96
CA PHE A 196 10.66 -12.20 -12.50
C PHE A 196 11.83 -11.34 -12.08
N TRP A 197 11.65 -10.56 -11.01
CA TRP A 197 12.80 -10.03 -10.30
C TRP A 197 13.47 -11.16 -9.50
N ARG A 198 14.80 -11.07 -9.37
CA ARG A 198 15.67 -12.13 -8.85
C ARG A 198 16.75 -11.60 -7.93
N ARG A 199 16.89 -10.29 -7.77
CA ARG A 199 17.79 -9.66 -6.82
C ARG A 199 17.16 -8.40 -6.25
N LEU A 200 17.59 -8.07 -5.04
CA LEU A 200 17.37 -6.76 -4.45
C LEU A 200 18.74 -6.11 -4.28
N SER A 201 18.85 -4.83 -4.59
CA SER A 201 20.00 -4.00 -4.22
C SER A 201 19.61 -3.06 -3.09
N SER A 202 20.53 -2.85 -2.15
CA SER A 202 20.37 -1.90 -1.05
C SER A 202 21.73 -1.38 -0.61
N ALA A 203 21.76 -0.15 -0.10
CA ALA A 203 22.90 0.37 0.65
C ALA A 203 23.08 -0.38 1.98
N ALA A 204 21.99 -0.83 2.60
CA ALA A 204 22.00 -1.60 3.83
C ALA A 204 22.39 -3.08 3.56
N PRO A 205 23.01 -3.76 4.53
CA PRO A 205 23.30 -5.19 4.41
C PRO A 205 22.02 -6.01 4.20
N LEU A 206 21.97 -6.73 3.08
CA LEU A 206 20.87 -7.63 2.76
C LEU A 206 21.05 -9.00 3.46
N PRO A 207 19.96 -9.69 3.79
CA PRO A 207 20.02 -11.06 4.27
C PRO A 207 20.55 -12.00 3.19
N GLU A 208 21.00 -13.19 3.57
CA GLU A 208 21.54 -14.16 2.64
C GLU A 208 20.43 -14.69 1.73
N ARG A 209 20.66 -14.69 0.41
CA ARG A 209 19.71 -15.30 -0.53
C ARG A 209 20.02 -16.78 -0.66
N VAL A 210 19.04 -17.63 -0.31
CA VAL A 210 19.15 -19.07 -0.57
C VAL A 210 19.05 -19.28 -2.08
N PRO A 211 19.88 -20.14 -2.69
CA PRO A 211 19.78 -20.48 -4.11
C PRO A 211 18.56 -21.38 -4.37
N THR A 212 17.37 -20.88 -4.06
CA THR A 212 16.11 -21.48 -4.43
C THR A 212 15.80 -21.05 -5.86
N ARG A 213 15.49 -21.98 -6.76
CA ARG A 213 14.86 -21.67 -8.07
C ARG A 213 13.43 -21.10 -7.92
N GLN A 214 13.06 -20.70 -6.72
CA GLN A 214 11.76 -20.16 -6.37
C GLN A 214 11.59 -18.77 -6.98
N ASN A 215 10.42 -18.55 -7.58
CA ASN A 215 10.00 -17.23 -8.03
C ASN A 215 9.55 -16.41 -6.83
N PRO A 216 9.80 -15.09 -6.80
CA PRO A 216 9.21 -14.24 -5.79
C PRO A 216 7.69 -14.42 -5.76
N HIS A 217 7.13 -14.38 -4.57
CA HIS A 217 5.70 -14.48 -4.37
C HIS A 217 5.24 -13.31 -3.51
N CYS A 218 4.28 -12.55 -4.03
CA CYS A 218 3.45 -11.68 -3.20
C CYS A 218 2.21 -12.49 -2.80
N PRO A 219 1.73 -12.44 -1.55
CA PRO A 219 0.42 -12.99 -1.13
C PRO A 219 -0.76 -12.17 -1.65
N PHE A 220 -1.96 -12.79 -1.77
CA PHE A 220 -3.14 -12.16 -2.39
C PHE A 220 -3.49 -10.80 -1.75
N ASP A 221 -3.33 -10.81 -0.44
CA ASP A 221 -3.60 -9.73 0.48
C ASP A 221 -2.39 -8.77 0.67
N GLY A 222 -1.28 -9.02 0.00
CA GLY A 222 0.00 -8.37 0.29
C GLY A 222 0.73 -8.99 1.48
N TYR A 223 1.95 -8.53 1.72
CA TYR A 223 2.82 -9.06 2.76
C TYR A 223 2.32 -8.69 4.15
N ALA A 224 2.25 -9.68 5.04
CA ALA A 224 1.92 -9.57 6.45
C ALA A 224 0.63 -8.79 6.74
N ALA A 225 -0.34 -8.88 5.83
CA ALA A 225 -1.57 -8.10 5.85
C ALA A 225 -2.29 -8.10 7.21
N ALA A 226 -2.38 -9.27 7.87
CA ALA A 226 -3.02 -9.38 9.18
C ALA A 226 -2.25 -8.61 10.28
N ALA A 227 -0.92 -8.62 10.23
CA ALA A 227 -0.05 -7.92 11.19
C ALA A 227 0.05 -6.41 10.94
N MET A 228 -0.36 -5.96 9.75
CA MET A 228 -0.39 -4.55 9.33
C MET A 228 -1.75 -3.85 9.55
N ARG A 229 -2.74 -4.56 10.11
CA ARG A 229 -4.04 -3.97 10.48
C ARG A 229 -4.01 -3.34 11.87
N ASP A 230 -4.94 -2.44 12.11
CA ASP A 230 -5.22 -1.82 13.41
C ASP A 230 -3.99 -1.16 14.08
N ARG A 231 -3.07 -0.65 13.27
CA ARG A 231 -1.82 -0.01 13.74
C ARG A 231 -2.12 1.32 14.39
N LYS A 232 -1.41 1.66 15.47
CA LYS A 232 -1.59 2.97 16.11
C LYS A 232 -0.94 4.04 15.25
N VAL A 233 -1.53 5.25 15.26
CA VAL A 233 -0.91 6.44 14.63
C VAL A 233 0.42 6.81 15.31
N THR A 234 0.68 6.30 16.52
CA THR A 234 1.96 6.49 17.23
C THR A 234 2.99 5.41 16.94
N ASP A 235 2.63 4.35 16.20
CA ASP A 235 3.58 3.30 15.85
C ASP A 235 4.65 3.89 14.92
N SER A 236 5.91 3.54 15.13
CA SER A 236 7.01 3.99 14.27
C SER A 236 6.90 3.40 12.87
N LEU A 237 7.54 4.03 11.88
CA LEU A 237 7.69 3.47 10.53
C LEU A 237 8.20 2.02 10.59
N GLU A 238 9.18 1.76 11.45
CA GLU A 238 9.75 0.44 11.61
C GLU A 238 8.71 -0.55 12.10
N ASP A 239 7.96 -0.21 13.15
CA ASP A 239 6.95 -1.11 13.71
C ASP A 239 5.77 -1.34 12.77
N THR A 240 5.46 -0.37 11.90
CA THR A 240 4.41 -0.48 10.87
C THR A 240 4.82 -1.44 9.75
N PHE A 241 6.03 -1.30 9.18
CA PHE A 241 6.43 -2.01 7.96
C PHE A 241 7.36 -3.22 8.19
N ARG A 242 7.94 -3.40 9.38
CA ARG A 242 8.77 -4.56 9.72
C ARG A 242 8.10 -5.89 9.35
N PRO A 243 6.81 -6.15 9.67
CA PRO A 243 6.18 -7.43 9.32
C PRO A 243 6.17 -7.67 7.81
N ALA A 244 5.83 -6.65 7.01
CA ALA A 244 5.76 -6.75 5.56
C ALA A 244 7.12 -7.02 4.92
N LEU A 245 8.17 -6.31 5.36
CA LEU A 245 9.52 -6.50 4.84
C LEU A 245 10.09 -7.86 5.24
N GLN A 246 9.80 -8.34 6.47
CA GLN A 246 10.19 -9.68 6.89
C GLN A 246 9.55 -10.75 5.99
N GLU A 247 8.25 -10.65 5.74
CA GLU A 247 7.55 -11.61 4.86
C GLU A 247 7.99 -11.48 3.39
N LEU A 248 8.29 -10.28 2.90
CA LEU A 248 8.86 -10.06 1.57
C LEU A 248 10.20 -10.79 1.41
N PHE A 249 11.10 -10.67 2.38
CA PHE A 249 12.38 -11.38 2.36
C PHE A 249 12.18 -12.90 2.38
N THR A 250 11.38 -13.41 3.32
CA THR A 250 11.12 -14.85 3.45
C THR A 250 10.45 -15.42 2.19
N SER A 251 9.40 -14.77 1.69
CA SER A 251 8.65 -15.23 0.50
C SER A 251 9.46 -15.15 -0.79
N SER A 252 10.58 -14.41 -0.78
CA SER A 252 11.46 -14.24 -1.95
C SER A 252 12.75 -15.05 -1.87
N GLY A 253 12.83 -15.98 -0.91
CA GLY A 253 13.96 -16.91 -0.76
C GLY A 253 15.16 -16.34 -0.01
N PHE A 254 15.00 -15.22 0.70
CA PHE A 254 16.03 -14.74 1.62
C PHE A 254 15.91 -15.43 2.98
N SER A 255 17.05 -15.65 3.62
CA SER A 255 17.18 -16.32 4.90
C SER A 255 18.31 -15.69 5.72
N GLY A 256 18.35 -16.00 7.01
CA GLY A 256 19.40 -15.52 7.91
C GLY A 256 19.30 -14.02 8.21
N ARG A 257 19.40 -13.65 9.50
CA ARG A 257 19.47 -12.26 9.98
C ARG A 257 18.42 -11.28 9.40
N ILE A 258 17.28 -11.75 8.91
CA ILE A 258 16.23 -10.93 8.28
C ILE A 258 15.83 -9.75 9.16
N SER A 259 15.61 -9.98 10.46
CA SER A 259 15.24 -8.91 11.39
C SER A 259 16.29 -7.79 11.49
N GLN A 260 17.59 -8.13 11.40
CA GLN A 260 18.67 -7.14 11.42
C GLN A 260 18.72 -6.35 10.12
N ALA A 261 18.58 -7.03 8.97
CA ALA A 261 18.54 -6.38 7.67
C ALA A 261 17.33 -5.43 7.55
N VAL A 262 16.15 -5.84 8.01
CA VAL A 262 14.94 -5.01 8.03
C VAL A 262 15.15 -3.76 8.90
N ALA A 263 15.70 -3.93 10.11
CA ALA A 263 16.00 -2.80 10.99
C ALA A 263 17.00 -1.83 10.35
N ALA A 264 18.10 -2.33 9.78
CA ALA A 264 19.10 -1.51 9.09
C ALA A 264 18.50 -0.73 7.91
N THR A 265 17.71 -1.41 7.07
CA THR A 265 17.07 -0.79 5.89
C THR A 265 16.10 0.33 6.29
N LEU A 266 15.34 0.14 7.38
CA LEU A 266 14.34 1.12 7.84
C LEU A 266 14.93 2.25 8.70
N THR A 267 16.18 2.13 9.17
CA THR A 267 16.85 3.16 9.99
C THR A 267 17.85 3.99 9.20
N GLU A 268 18.52 3.42 8.20
CA GLU A 268 19.43 4.21 7.35
C GLU A 268 18.64 5.21 6.48
N PRO A 269 19.11 6.47 6.38
CA PRO A 269 18.55 7.40 5.42
C PRO A 269 18.78 6.78 4.03
N ALA A 270 17.70 6.43 3.34
CA ALA A 270 17.80 6.04 1.94
C ALA A 270 18.59 7.16 1.25
N ALA A 271 19.75 6.83 0.67
CA ALA A 271 20.56 7.82 -0.02
C ALA A 271 19.63 8.56 -0.97
N ALA A 272 19.48 9.87 -0.77
CA ALA A 272 18.52 10.73 -1.45
C ALA A 272 18.87 10.82 -2.94
N ARG A 273 18.69 9.72 -3.67
CA ARG A 273 18.57 9.73 -5.11
C ARG A 273 17.17 10.26 -5.32
N SER A 274 17.09 11.45 -5.91
CA SER A 274 15.86 11.95 -6.52
C SER A 274 15.12 10.75 -7.12
N LEU A 275 13.86 10.57 -6.72
CA LEU A 275 12.91 9.68 -7.38
C LEU A 275 12.62 10.28 -8.77
N GLY A 276 13.67 10.43 -9.57
CA GLY A 276 13.59 10.89 -10.93
C GLY A 276 12.71 9.93 -11.70
N THR A 277 11.97 10.50 -12.64
CA THR A 277 11.11 9.81 -13.57
C THR A 277 11.83 8.58 -14.14
N PRO A 278 11.21 7.39 -14.17
CA PRO A 278 11.84 6.20 -14.73
C PRO A 278 12.28 6.49 -16.17
N THR A 279 13.59 6.57 -16.39
CA THR A 279 14.18 6.78 -17.71
C THR A 279 13.80 5.59 -18.59
N ARG A 280 13.15 5.85 -19.72
CA ARG A 280 12.91 4.85 -20.77
C ARG A 280 14.25 4.39 -21.33
N GLU A 281 14.75 3.26 -20.85
CA GLU A 281 15.67 2.41 -21.61
C GLU A 281 15.14 0.98 -21.59
N ILE A 282 14.12 0.73 -22.41
CA ILE A 282 13.99 -0.57 -23.06
C ILE A 282 14.41 -0.33 -24.50
N THR A 283 15.70 -0.45 -24.77
CA THR A 283 16.15 -0.78 -26.12
C THR A 283 15.72 -2.21 -26.39
N ALA A 284 14.71 -2.35 -27.25
CA ALA A 284 14.43 -3.61 -27.91
C ALA A 284 15.67 -4.01 -28.73
N GLY A 285 16.27 -5.13 -28.36
CA GLY A 285 17.19 -5.91 -29.19
C GLY A 285 16.50 -7.20 -29.61
#